data_AF-A0A388QTA1-F1
#
_entry.id   AF-A0A388QTA1-F1
#
_cell.length_a   1.000
_cell.length_b   1.000
_cell.length_c   1.000
_cell.angle_alpha   90.00
_cell.angle_beta   90.00
_cell.angle_gamma   90.00
#
_symmetry.space_group_name_H-M   'P 1'
#
loop_
_entity.id
_entity.type
_entity.pdbx_description
1 polymer ?
#
loop_
_entity_poly.entity_id
_entity_poly.type
_entity_poly.pdbx_seq_one_letter_code
_entity_poly.pdbx_strand_id
1 'polypeptide(L)'
;MITDLTPDSPAAPDADPTGHTPDAKPRGTILYVVRLDYFGKLSKSQQAKLTALNPLARKKAPVFYVGQTRLPAWKRYENHLKGYKSSRWVEKHGQHLIKADEWKPDFGVALSADTIKAAWSLARRGEGDPGKREKALTELLRAQGYYVISN
;
A
#
# COMPACT_ATOMS: atom_id res chain seq x y z
N MET A 1 53.11 60.17 0.05
CA MET A 1 53.50 59.19 1.08
C MET A 1 52.38 58.16 1.17
N ILE A 2 52.69 56.88 0.91
CA ILE A 2 52.24 55.64 1.60
C ILE A 2 51.04 55.75 2.57
N THR A 3 50.06 54.85 2.69
CA THR A 3 49.78 53.52 2.13
C THR A 3 48.32 53.15 2.46
N ASP A 4 47.72 52.39 1.55
CA ASP A 4 46.73 51.32 1.67
C ASP A 4 46.49 50.67 3.05
N LEU A 5 45.22 50.35 3.36
CA LEU A 5 44.73 49.02 3.81
C LEU A 5 43.41 49.13 4.60
N THR A 6 42.28 48.68 4.05
CA THR A 6 41.32 47.79 4.74
C THR A 6 40.47 47.06 3.67
N PRO A 7 40.29 45.72 3.79
CA PRO A 7 39.80 44.86 2.70
C PRO A 7 38.30 44.50 2.78
N ASP A 8 37.92 43.62 1.85
CA ASP A 8 36.75 42.72 1.82
C ASP A 8 35.46 43.20 1.11
N SER A 9 35.46 42.94 -0.20
CA SER A 9 34.31 42.37 -0.92
C SER A 9 34.01 40.95 -0.39
N PRO A 10 32.75 40.44 -0.40
CA PRO A 10 32.10 40.23 -1.69
C PRO A 10 30.60 40.56 -1.78
N ALA A 11 30.24 40.78 -3.04
CA ALA A 11 28.92 40.86 -3.61
C ALA A 11 27.93 39.86 -3.00
N ALA A 12 26.73 40.35 -2.69
CA ALA A 12 25.57 39.51 -2.45
C ALA A 12 25.34 38.63 -3.70
N PRO A 13 25.24 37.30 -3.55
CA PRO A 13 24.87 36.46 -4.67
C PRO A 13 23.40 36.70 -5.02
N ASP A 14 23.17 36.68 -6.32
CA ASP A 14 21.91 36.89 -7.01
C ASP A 14 20.71 36.21 -6.34
N ALA A 15 19.60 36.94 -6.33
CA ALA A 15 18.29 36.39 -5.99
C ALA A 15 17.94 35.27 -6.97
N ASP A 16 18.07 34.02 -6.54
CA ASP A 16 17.63 32.83 -7.24
C ASP A 16 16.09 32.86 -7.40
N PRO A 17 15.53 32.91 -8.63
CA PRO A 17 14.10 32.85 -8.86
C PRO A 17 13.66 31.39 -9.02
N THR A 18 14.07 30.49 -8.13
CA THR A 18 13.53 29.12 -8.12
C THR A 18 12.15 29.13 -7.48
N GLY A 19 11.15 29.46 -8.29
CA GLY A 19 9.76 29.20 -7.99
C GLY A 19 9.59 27.76 -7.50
N HIS A 20 8.94 27.62 -6.34
CA HIS A 20 8.43 26.34 -5.86
C HIS A 20 7.69 25.65 -7.01
N THR A 21 8.31 24.66 -7.60
CA THR A 21 7.64 23.77 -8.54
C THR A 21 6.58 23.01 -7.73
N PRO A 22 5.30 23.03 -8.10
CA PRO A 22 4.27 22.39 -7.29
C PRO A 22 4.56 20.89 -7.22
N ASP A 23 4.55 20.35 -6.00
CA ASP A 23 4.62 18.92 -5.65
C ASP A 23 4.19 18.03 -6.81
N ALA A 24 5.16 17.46 -7.51
CA ALA A 24 4.90 16.47 -8.55
C ALA A 24 4.18 15.29 -7.87
N LYS A 25 2.85 15.21 -8.05
CA LYS A 25 2.04 14.11 -7.52
C LYS A 25 2.77 12.79 -7.84
N PRO A 26 3.03 11.93 -6.84
CA PRO A 26 3.82 10.74 -7.04
C PRO A 26 3.17 9.89 -8.14
N ARG A 27 3.91 9.67 -9.24
CA ARG A 27 3.43 8.91 -10.39
C ARG A 27 3.24 7.43 -10.03
N GLY A 28 2.41 6.75 -10.81
CA GLY A 28 2.09 5.34 -10.59
C GLY A 28 1.11 5.05 -9.45
N THR A 29 0.95 3.77 -9.15
CA THR A 29 0.08 3.26 -8.07
C THR A 29 0.86 2.33 -7.16
N ILE A 30 0.39 2.28 -5.92
CA ILE A 30 0.77 1.27 -4.92
C ILE A 30 -0.35 0.25 -4.78
N LEU A 31 -0.02 -0.95 -4.33
CA LEU A 31 -1.00 -1.88 -3.79
C LEU A 31 -0.99 -1.76 -2.27
N TYR A 32 -2.16 -1.83 -1.66
CA TYR A 32 -2.33 -1.89 -0.23
C TYR A 32 -3.07 -3.17 0.14
N VAL A 33 -2.75 -3.70 1.31
CA VAL A 33 -3.38 -4.91 1.84
C VAL A 33 -4.01 -4.57 3.17
N VAL A 34 -5.27 -4.95 3.37
CA VAL A 34 -5.96 -4.77 4.65
C VAL A 34 -6.30 -6.13 5.20
N ARG A 35 -5.95 -6.37 6.45
CA ARG A 35 -6.48 -7.51 7.21
C ARG A 35 -7.91 -7.19 7.62
N LEU A 36 -8.83 -8.04 7.20
CA LEU A 36 -10.23 -7.95 7.56
C LEU A 36 -10.51 -8.75 8.85
N ASP A 37 -11.76 -8.70 9.31
CA ASP A 37 -12.29 -9.56 10.35
C ASP A 37 -11.94 -11.03 10.14
N TYR A 38 -11.82 -11.73 11.26
CA TYR A 38 -11.66 -13.18 11.25
C TYR A 38 -12.82 -13.85 10.50
N PHE A 39 -12.50 -14.85 9.67
CA PHE A 39 -13.45 -15.55 8.81
C PHE A 39 -14.74 -15.98 9.54
N GLY A 40 -14.64 -16.43 10.79
CA GLY A 40 -15.78 -16.87 11.59
C GLY A 40 -16.75 -15.76 12.03
N LYS A 41 -16.36 -14.48 11.96
CA LYS A 41 -17.23 -13.33 12.25
C LYS A 41 -18.07 -12.90 11.03
N LEU A 42 -17.72 -13.37 9.85
CA LEU A 42 -18.46 -13.05 8.62
C LEU A 42 -19.77 -13.83 8.56
N SER A 43 -20.77 -13.32 7.85
CA SER A 43 -22.02 -14.06 7.63
C SER A 43 -21.78 -15.36 6.86
N LYS A 44 -22.65 -16.37 7.02
CA LYS A 44 -22.54 -17.65 6.30
C LYS A 44 -22.45 -17.49 4.77
N SER A 45 -23.18 -16.52 4.21
CA SER A 45 -23.14 -16.21 2.78
C SER A 45 -21.77 -15.64 2.35
N GLN A 46 -21.23 -14.70 3.14
CA GLN A 46 -19.87 -14.16 2.91
C GLN A 46 -18.81 -15.25 3.03
N GLN A 47 -18.92 -16.14 4.02
CA GLN A 47 -18.03 -17.28 4.19
C GLN A 47 -18.08 -18.21 2.97
N ALA A 48 -19.28 -18.59 2.50
CA ALA A 48 -19.45 -19.44 1.32
C ALA A 48 -18.84 -18.79 0.07
N LYS A 49 -19.06 -17.49 -0.14
CA LYS A 49 -18.45 -16.73 -1.24
C LYS A 49 -16.92 -16.72 -1.16
N LEU A 50 -16.37 -16.51 0.04
CA LEU A 50 -14.93 -16.51 0.26
C LEU A 50 -14.32 -17.89 0.00
N THR A 51 -14.96 -18.97 0.42
CA THR A 51 -14.52 -20.34 0.14
C THR A 51 -14.54 -20.63 -1.36
N ALA A 52 -15.60 -20.22 -2.08
CA ALA A 52 -15.68 -20.40 -3.52
C ALA A 52 -14.57 -19.63 -4.28
N LEU A 53 -14.24 -18.41 -3.83
CA LEU A 53 -13.19 -17.58 -4.42
C LEU A 53 -11.77 -18.03 -4.05
N ASN A 54 -11.61 -18.77 -2.95
CA ASN A 54 -10.31 -19.14 -2.39
C ASN A 54 -10.31 -20.64 -2.04
N PRO A 55 -10.34 -21.55 -3.04
CA PRO A 55 -10.47 -22.98 -2.80
C PRO A 55 -9.27 -23.59 -2.03
N LEU A 56 -8.11 -22.94 -2.09
CA LEU A 56 -6.89 -23.37 -1.39
C LEU A 56 -6.80 -22.82 0.05
N ALA A 57 -7.78 -22.01 0.48
CA ALA A 57 -7.70 -21.34 1.78
C ALA A 57 -7.80 -22.32 2.95
N ARG A 58 -6.90 -22.15 3.93
CA ARG A 58 -6.89 -22.97 5.14
C ARG A 58 -8.04 -22.58 6.06
N LYS A 59 -8.60 -23.57 6.76
CA LYS A 59 -9.59 -23.31 7.82
C LYS A 59 -8.95 -22.37 8.85
N LYS A 60 -9.66 -21.30 9.22
CA LYS A 60 -9.22 -20.23 10.16
C LYS A 60 -8.11 -19.29 9.67
N ALA A 61 -7.74 -19.33 8.38
CA ALA A 61 -6.81 -18.35 7.83
C ALA A 61 -7.36 -16.91 7.95
N PRO A 62 -6.50 -15.88 8.14
CA PRO A 62 -6.93 -14.50 8.04
C PRO A 62 -7.52 -14.20 6.65
N VAL A 63 -8.40 -13.20 6.62
CA VAL A 63 -8.98 -12.67 5.40
C VAL A 63 -8.27 -11.36 5.07
N PHE A 64 -7.72 -11.29 3.86
CA PHE A 64 -7.07 -10.10 3.34
C PHE A 64 -7.91 -9.47 2.24
N TYR A 65 -7.91 -8.15 2.20
CA TYR A 65 -8.36 -7.36 1.08
C TYR A 65 -7.14 -6.76 0.39
N VAL A 66 -7.04 -6.89 -0.92
CA VAL A 66 -6.01 -6.25 -1.74
C VAL A 66 -6.69 -5.21 -2.62
N GLY A 67 -6.07 -4.05 -2.75
CA GLY A 67 -6.50 -3.06 -3.72
C GLY A 67 -5.36 -2.16 -4.15
N GLN A 68 -5.61 -1.40 -5.20
CA GLN A 68 -4.67 -0.41 -5.73
C GLN A 68 -5.11 1.03 -5.46
N THR A 69 -4.14 1.94 -5.37
CA THR A 69 -4.41 3.38 -5.21
C THR A 69 -3.26 4.23 -5.72
N ARG A 70 -3.57 5.46 -6.14
CA ARG A 70 -2.55 6.51 -6.40
C ARG A 70 -2.16 7.26 -5.12
N LEU A 71 -3.04 7.26 -4.11
CA LEU A 71 -2.80 7.86 -2.80
C LEU A 71 -1.79 7.03 -1.98
N PRO A 72 -1.24 7.56 -0.89
CA PRO A 72 -0.61 6.74 0.14
C PRO A 72 -1.58 5.67 0.69
N ALA A 73 -1.05 4.50 1.09
CA ALA A 73 -1.86 3.35 1.51
C ALA A 73 -2.71 3.68 2.74
N TRP A 74 -2.10 4.33 3.73
CA TRP A 74 -2.76 4.79 4.96
C TRP A 74 -3.94 5.72 4.66
N LYS A 75 -3.78 6.66 3.74
CA LYS A 75 -4.84 7.61 3.36
C LYS A 75 -5.99 6.90 2.64
N ARG A 76 -5.67 5.91 1.79
CA ARG A 76 -6.69 5.09 1.14
C ARG A 76 -7.47 4.26 2.15
N TYR A 77 -6.77 3.66 3.12
CA TYR A 77 -7.39 2.91 4.22
C TYR A 77 -8.31 3.80 5.06
N GLU A 78 -7.84 4.98 5.47
CA GLU A 78 -8.66 5.96 6.21
C GLU A 78 -9.92 6.36 5.43
N ASN A 79 -9.79 6.58 4.12
CA ASN A 79 -10.95 6.86 3.26
C ASN A 79 -11.97 5.72 3.28
N HIS A 80 -11.53 4.45 3.27
CA HIS A 80 -12.44 3.31 3.38
C HIS A 80 -13.20 3.31 4.71
N LEU A 81 -12.51 3.56 5.82
CA LEU A 81 -13.12 3.60 7.14
C LEU A 81 -14.13 4.74 7.28
N LYS A 82 -13.95 5.84 6.54
CA LYS A 82 -14.89 6.97 6.46
C LYS A 82 -15.99 6.81 5.41
N GLY A 83 -16.05 5.68 4.70
CA GLY A 83 -17.03 5.44 3.63
C GLY A 83 -16.75 6.20 2.32
N TYR A 84 -15.60 6.85 2.18
CA TYR A 84 -15.26 7.62 0.98
C TYR A 84 -14.64 6.73 -0.10
N LYS A 85 -15.35 6.57 -1.22
CA LYS A 85 -14.99 5.65 -2.31
C LYS A 85 -14.66 4.27 -1.75
N SER A 86 -15.39 3.80 -0.76
CA SER A 86 -15.02 2.65 0.05
C SER A 86 -15.31 1.31 -0.64
N SER A 87 -14.55 0.29 -0.27
CA SER A 87 -14.93 -1.11 -0.41
C SER A 87 -15.76 -1.46 0.82
N ARG A 88 -16.96 -1.99 0.61
CA ARG A 88 -17.84 -2.43 1.70
C ARG A 88 -17.17 -3.44 2.64
N TRP A 89 -16.19 -4.20 2.14
CA TRP A 89 -15.41 -5.12 2.97
C TRP A 89 -14.49 -4.38 3.93
N VAL A 90 -13.73 -3.42 3.44
CA VAL A 90 -12.78 -2.66 4.27
C VAL A 90 -13.53 -1.73 5.22
N GLU A 91 -14.61 -1.11 4.78
CA GLU A 91 -15.43 -0.23 5.61
C GLU A 91 -16.05 -0.97 6.81
N LYS A 92 -16.62 -2.16 6.58
CA LYS A 92 -17.32 -2.91 7.64
C LYS A 92 -16.42 -3.82 8.46
N HIS A 93 -15.36 -4.34 7.85
CA HIS A 93 -14.55 -5.43 8.42
C HIS A 93 -13.06 -5.10 8.47
N GLY A 94 -12.62 -3.91 8.04
CA GLY A 94 -11.22 -3.53 8.07
C GLY A 94 -10.69 -3.44 9.50
N GLN A 95 -9.68 -4.26 9.82
CA GLN A 95 -9.06 -4.28 11.14
C GLN A 95 -7.72 -3.55 11.13
N HIS A 96 -6.86 -3.89 10.16
CA HIS A 96 -5.50 -3.36 10.13
C HIS A 96 -4.99 -3.20 8.70
N LEU A 97 -4.36 -2.06 8.42
CA LEU A 97 -3.62 -1.85 7.18
C LEU A 97 -2.26 -2.52 7.28
N ILE A 98 -2.00 -3.47 6.38
CA ILE A 98 -0.68 -4.05 6.18
C ILE A 98 0.09 -3.14 5.24
N LYS A 99 1.25 -2.70 5.69
CA LYS A 99 2.17 -1.86 4.94
C LYS A 99 2.98 -2.68 3.94
N ALA A 100 2.29 -3.25 2.96
CA ALA A 100 2.87 -4.15 1.96
C ALA A 100 3.98 -3.49 1.12
N ASP A 101 3.96 -2.16 1.00
CA ASP A 101 4.93 -1.35 0.27
C ASP A 101 6.20 -1.01 1.07
N GLU A 102 6.22 -1.24 2.39
CA GLU A 102 7.41 -1.08 3.23
C GLU A 102 8.27 -2.35 3.26
N TRP A 103 9.56 -2.22 3.57
CA TRP A 103 10.47 -3.37 3.66
C TRP A 103 10.05 -4.33 4.78
N LYS A 104 10.02 -5.64 4.48
CA LYS A 104 9.54 -6.71 5.39
C LYS A 104 8.13 -6.44 5.95
N PRO A 105 7.10 -6.40 5.07
CA PRO A 105 5.73 -6.24 5.52
C PRO A 105 5.31 -7.33 6.50
N ASP A 106 4.72 -6.92 7.62
CA ASP A 106 4.12 -7.84 8.59
C ASP A 106 2.65 -8.08 8.25
N PHE A 107 2.35 -9.32 7.86
CA PHE A 107 0.98 -9.76 7.57
C PHE A 107 0.25 -10.27 8.84
N GLY A 108 0.92 -10.25 9.99
CA GLY A 108 0.45 -10.83 11.25
C GLY A 108 0.32 -12.35 11.20
N VAL A 109 1.04 -12.98 10.26
CA VAL A 109 1.15 -14.42 10.03
C VAL A 109 2.53 -14.76 9.47
N ALA A 110 2.99 -15.98 9.73
CA ALA A 110 4.24 -16.46 9.16
C ALA A 110 4.10 -16.68 7.64
N LEU A 111 4.78 -15.86 6.86
CA LEU A 111 5.00 -16.01 5.42
C LEU A 111 6.45 -16.40 5.15
N SER A 112 6.71 -17.10 4.05
CA SER A 112 8.08 -17.33 3.61
C SER A 112 8.76 -16.01 3.22
N ALA A 113 10.08 -15.92 3.42
CA ALA A 113 10.86 -14.74 3.05
C ALA A 113 10.69 -14.37 1.56
N ASP A 114 10.61 -15.37 0.69
CA ASP A 114 10.37 -15.17 -0.74
C ASP A 114 8.99 -14.57 -1.02
N THR A 115 7.96 -15.01 -0.30
CA THR A 115 6.61 -14.45 -0.42
C THR A 115 6.59 -12.99 0.06
N ILE A 116 7.24 -12.69 1.17
CA ILE A 116 7.37 -11.31 1.70
C ILE A 116 8.08 -10.42 0.69
N LYS A 117 9.18 -10.90 0.11
CA LYS A 117 9.94 -10.17 -0.91
C LYS A 117 9.12 -9.94 -2.19
N ALA A 118 8.41 -10.97 -2.66
CA ALA A 118 7.55 -10.87 -3.83
C ALA A 118 6.37 -9.91 -3.59
N ALA A 119 5.71 -10.01 -2.44
CA ALA A 119 4.63 -9.13 -2.06
C ALA A 119 5.09 -7.66 -2.01
N TRP A 120 6.22 -7.39 -1.35
CA TRP A 120 6.84 -6.07 -1.33
C TRP A 120 7.18 -5.55 -2.73
N SER A 121 7.72 -6.41 -3.60
CA SER A 121 8.04 -6.03 -4.97
C SER A 121 6.81 -5.69 -5.82
N LEU A 122 5.68 -6.34 -5.57
CA LEU A 122 4.43 -6.07 -6.28
C LEU A 122 3.71 -4.83 -5.73
N ALA A 123 3.77 -4.62 -4.41
CA ALA A 123 3.02 -3.58 -3.72
C ALA A 123 3.65 -2.19 -3.81
N ARG A 124 4.98 -2.11 -3.98
CA ARG A 124 5.68 -0.84 -4.11
C ARG A 124 5.12 0.02 -5.25
N ARG A 125 5.31 1.33 -5.12
CA ARG A 125 4.87 2.30 -6.13
C ARG A 125 5.53 2.00 -7.47
N GLY A 126 4.72 1.94 -8.51
CA GLY A 126 5.19 1.67 -9.86
C GLY A 126 4.19 2.13 -10.91
N GLU A 127 4.71 2.36 -12.11
CA GLU A 127 3.92 2.76 -13.29
C GLU A 127 3.39 1.58 -14.09
N GLY A 128 3.79 0.34 -13.75
CA GLY A 128 3.28 -0.87 -14.39
C GLY A 128 1.78 -1.05 -14.21
N ASP A 129 1.19 -1.92 -15.04
CA ASP A 129 -0.24 -2.23 -15.01
C ASP A 129 -0.67 -2.62 -13.59
N PRO A 130 -1.57 -1.84 -12.96
CA PRO A 130 -1.83 -2.01 -11.56
C PRO A 130 -2.79 -3.20 -11.32
N GLY A 131 -3.65 -3.52 -12.31
CA GLY A 131 -4.54 -4.69 -12.26
C GLY A 131 -3.76 -6.01 -12.36
N LYS A 132 -2.74 -6.07 -13.21
CA LYS A 132 -1.84 -7.24 -13.29
C LYS A 132 -1.09 -7.45 -11.97
N ARG A 133 -0.61 -6.39 -11.34
CA ARG A 133 0.08 -6.46 -10.05
C ARG A 133 -0.88 -6.88 -8.93
N GLU A 134 -2.08 -6.30 -8.89
CA GLU A 134 -3.13 -6.65 -7.91
C GLU A 134 -3.51 -8.12 -8.02
N LYS A 135 -3.71 -8.62 -9.25
CA LYS A 135 -3.97 -10.03 -9.52
C LYS A 135 -2.80 -10.92 -9.05
N ALA A 136 -1.56 -10.58 -9.40
CA ALA A 136 -0.39 -11.35 -9.00
C ALA A 136 -0.22 -11.42 -7.47
N LEU A 137 -0.45 -10.31 -6.75
CA LEU A 137 -0.40 -10.29 -5.29
C LEU A 137 -1.53 -11.11 -4.67
N THR A 138 -2.72 -11.03 -5.26
CA THR A 138 -3.89 -11.83 -4.83
C THR A 138 -3.61 -13.32 -4.98
N GLU A 139 -3.08 -13.75 -6.12
CA GLU A 139 -2.73 -15.15 -6.40
C GLU A 139 -1.60 -15.63 -5.48
N LEU A 140 -0.58 -14.79 -5.27
CA LEU A 140 0.53 -15.09 -4.35
C LEU A 140 0.00 -15.40 -2.94
N LEU A 141 -0.88 -14.57 -2.39
CA LEU A 141 -1.45 -14.76 -1.06
C LEU A 141 -2.43 -15.95 -1.01
N ARG A 142 -3.22 -16.19 -2.08
CA ARG A 142 -4.08 -17.37 -2.19
C ARG A 142 -3.30 -18.67 -2.23
N ALA A 143 -2.16 -18.69 -2.91
CA ALA A 143 -1.28 -19.86 -2.98
C ALA A 143 -0.71 -20.25 -1.61
N GLN A 144 -0.57 -19.30 -0.69
CA GLN A 144 -0.20 -19.56 0.71
C GLN A 144 -1.38 -20.08 1.57
N GLY A 145 -2.59 -20.14 0.99
CA GLY A 145 -3.78 -20.64 1.65
C GLY A 145 -4.52 -19.59 2.48
N TYR A 146 -4.44 -18.31 2.11
CA TYR A 146 -5.23 -17.25 2.74
C TYR A 146 -6.50 -16.93 1.95
N TYR A 147 -7.51 -16.41 2.65
CA TYR A 147 -8.67 -15.82 2.00
C TYR A 147 -8.31 -14.43 1.50
N VAL A 148 -8.49 -14.19 0.20
CA VAL A 148 -8.16 -12.90 -0.40
C VAL A 148 -9.32 -12.40 -1.25
N ILE A 149 -9.65 -11.12 -1.04
CA ILE A 149 -10.61 -10.35 -1.82
C ILE A 149 -9.80 -9.29 -2.57
N SER A 150 -9.95 -9.21 -3.89
CA SER A 150 -9.44 -8.10 -4.69
C SER A 150 -10.61 -7.27 -5.22
N ASN A 151 -10.33 -6.05 -5.67
CA ASN A 151 -11.33 -5.17 -6.27
C ASN A 151 -11.49 -5.40 -7.78
#